data_AF-A0A3N1KPX7-F1
#
_entry.id   AF-A0A3N1KPX7-F1
#
_cell.length_a   1.000
_cell.length_b   1.000
_cell.length_c   1.000
_cell.angle_alpha   90.00
_cell.angle_beta   90.00
_cell.angle_gamma   90.00
#
_symmetry.space_group_name_H-M   'P 1'
#
loop_
_entity.id
_entity.type
_entity.pdbx_description
1 polymer ?
#
loop_
_entity_poly.entity_id
_entity_poly.type
_entity_poly.pdbx_seq_one_letter_code
_entity_poly.pdbx_strand_id
1 'polypeptide(L)'
;MQDVVYLGPKGSRIDDPRLKQAANLLVSTIKFRPREIVTASRLPAALLDAADAVLQLGRPVLFSEETLATSATQLDYDRIPLVPLALARLFGDRLGAAIVLREPLAFIASLLLQKMWSRPHSSQATKTGGGWPGPRDILDLHLAAADRQDPRFIFTSACRYDRIIEAYRKALGPGLALFAYEPLFDERRLYRHAFSDLLGTAPADGEIGHENPSSEDKRLEMASRYLGRQADPQQILQFAAAWADLPDIVTQDSRLVAYAERHCMTPYAEALRATEALASRRPRADLGRRRAIG
;
A
#
# COMPACT_ATOMS: atom_id res chain seq x y z
N MET A 1 -20.02 -5.66 14.67
CA MET A 1 -18.85 -6.15 13.91
C MET A 1 -17.96 -4.96 13.58
N GLN A 2 -17.12 -4.52 14.53
CA GLN A 2 -16.01 -3.59 14.27
C GLN A 2 -14.89 -4.00 15.23
N ASP A 3 -14.30 -5.15 14.89
CA ASP A 3 -13.32 -5.85 15.72
C ASP A 3 -11.89 -5.35 15.47
N VAL A 4 -11.70 -4.42 14.52
CA VAL A 4 -10.42 -3.80 14.18
C VAL A 4 -10.59 -2.29 14.04
N VAL A 5 -9.67 -1.54 14.64
CA VAL A 5 -9.61 -0.08 14.49
C VAL A 5 -8.63 0.26 13.36
N TYR A 6 -9.13 0.88 12.29
CA TYR A 6 -8.29 1.33 11.18
C TYR A 6 -7.71 2.71 11.47
N LEU A 7 -6.38 2.81 11.36
CA LEU A 7 -5.62 4.05 11.36
C LEU A 7 -4.90 4.20 10.01
N GLY A 8 -5.32 5.17 9.20
CA GLY A 8 -4.71 5.40 7.91
C GLY A 8 -4.83 6.84 7.42
N PRO A 9 -4.34 7.13 6.21
CA PRO A 9 -4.26 8.48 5.67
C PRO A 9 -5.61 9.13 5.39
N LYS A 10 -6.67 8.32 5.25
CA LYS A 10 -8.06 8.79 5.12
C LYS A 10 -8.74 9.07 6.47
N GLY A 11 -7.99 8.98 7.58
CA GLY A 11 -8.45 9.19 8.94
C GLY A 11 -8.69 7.89 9.72
N SER A 12 -9.08 8.03 10.97
CA SER A 12 -9.46 6.92 11.86
C SER A 12 -10.98 6.79 11.96
N ARG A 13 -11.49 5.55 11.95
CA ARG A 13 -12.90 5.25 12.29
C ARG A 13 -13.06 5.14 13.82
N ILE A 14 -12.70 6.21 14.53
CA ILE A 14 -12.78 6.32 15.99
C ILE A 14 -13.75 7.45 16.33
N ASP A 15 -14.80 7.13 17.08
CA ASP A 15 -15.84 8.09 17.47
C ASP A 15 -15.43 8.94 18.68
N ASP A 16 -14.64 8.39 19.60
CA ASP A 16 -14.13 9.13 20.76
C ASP A 16 -13.16 10.24 20.33
N PRO A 17 -13.45 11.53 20.63
CA PRO A 17 -12.63 12.64 20.18
C PRO A 17 -11.19 12.64 20.72
N ARG A 18 -10.98 12.17 21.96
CA ARG A 18 -9.65 12.13 22.58
C ARG A 18 -8.81 11.04 21.94
N LEU A 19 -9.39 9.85 21.75
CA LEU A 19 -8.72 8.74 21.08
C LEU A 19 -8.44 9.05 19.61
N LYS A 20 -9.36 9.75 18.94
CA LYS A 20 -9.16 10.25 17.58
C LYS A 20 -8.00 11.24 17.50
N GLN A 21 -7.87 12.14 18.47
CA GLN A 21 -6.75 13.08 18.55
C GLN A 21 -5.41 12.34 18.78
N ALA A 22 -5.38 11.37 19.69
CA ALA A 22 -4.20 10.52 19.92
C ALA A 22 -3.80 9.74 18.66
N ALA A 23 -4.75 9.10 18.01
CA ALA A 23 -4.54 8.39 16.75
C ALA A 23 -4.00 9.30 15.64
N ASN A 24 -4.55 10.50 15.49
CA ASN A 24 -4.07 11.48 14.51
C ASN A 24 -2.64 11.95 14.81
N LEU A 25 -2.29 12.16 16.09
CA LEU A 25 -0.93 12.51 16.49
C LEU A 25 0.05 11.40 16.12
N LEU A 26 -0.30 10.14 16.41
CA LEU A 26 0.51 8.97 16.03
C LEU A 26 0.69 8.88 14.52
N VAL A 27 -0.41 8.84 13.76
CA VAL A 27 -0.38 8.73 12.29
C VAL A 27 0.45 9.85 11.67
N SER A 28 0.23 11.09 12.10
CA SER A 28 0.99 12.23 11.59
C SER A 28 2.49 12.12 11.93
N THR A 29 2.83 11.78 13.17
CA THR A 29 4.24 11.72 13.60
C THR A 29 4.98 10.55 12.97
N ILE A 30 4.36 9.36 12.91
CA ILE A 30 4.93 8.19 12.24
C ILE A 30 5.11 8.43 10.75
N LYS A 31 4.12 9.05 10.08
CA LYS A 31 4.17 9.28 8.64
C LYS A 31 5.18 10.36 8.24
N PHE A 32 5.18 11.50 8.94
CA PHE A 32 5.94 12.67 8.50
C PHE A 32 7.24 12.87 9.26
N ARG A 33 7.38 12.29 10.45
CA ARG A 33 8.55 12.45 11.33
C ARG A 33 9.06 11.13 11.93
N PRO A 34 9.13 10.01 11.17
CA PRO A 34 9.55 8.73 11.74
C PRO A 34 11.00 8.75 12.23
N ARG A 35 11.87 9.55 11.59
CA ARG A 35 13.27 9.71 12.01
C ARG A 35 13.37 10.26 13.44
N GLU A 36 12.55 11.24 13.79
CA GLU A 36 12.54 11.82 15.14
C GLU A 36 12.22 10.76 16.20
N ILE A 37 11.30 9.84 15.91
CA ILE A 37 10.96 8.71 16.79
C ILE A 37 12.17 7.78 16.91
N VAL A 38 12.74 7.37 15.77
CA VAL A 38 13.83 6.38 15.72
C VAL A 38 15.10 6.89 16.41
N THR A 39 15.46 8.16 16.23
CA THR A 39 16.73 8.71 16.75
C THR A 39 16.61 9.40 18.11
N ALA A 40 15.40 9.60 18.64
CA ALA A 40 15.22 10.24 19.93
C ALA A 40 15.95 9.46 21.05
N SER A 41 16.62 10.17 21.96
CA SER A 41 17.09 9.58 23.22
C SER A 41 15.91 9.27 24.14
N ARG A 42 14.91 10.16 24.15
CA ARG A 42 13.63 10.01 24.87
C ARG A 42 12.48 10.47 24.00
N LEU A 43 11.40 9.68 23.93
CA LEU A 43 10.21 10.03 23.18
C LEU A 43 9.39 11.12 23.90
N PRO A 44 8.73 12.04 23.16
CA PRO A 44 7.84 13.03 23.76
C PRO A 44 6.71 12.35 24.56
N ALA A 45 6.41 12.86 25.75
CA ALA A 45 5.36 12.31 26.61
C ALA A 45 4.01 12.18 25.89
N ALA A 46 3.60 13.24 25.17
CA ALA A 46 2.37 13.23 24.39
C ALA A 46 2.31 12.11 23.31
N LEU A 47 3.46 11.70 22.77
CA LEU A 47 3.51 10.60 21.80
C LEU A 47 3.37 9.24 22.48
N LEU A 48 3.98 9.08 23.66
CA LEU A 48 3.83 7.88 24.50
C LEU A 48 2.39 7.75 25.01
N ASP A 49 1.82 8.83 25.53
CA ASP A 49 0.42 8.87 25.98
C ASP A 49 -0.54 8.51 24.83
N ALA A 50 -0.26 8.99 23.62
CA ALA A 50 -1.05 8.64 22.45
C ALA A 50 -0.91 7.16 22.07
N ALA A 51 0.30 6.60 22.12
CA ALA A 51 0.54 5.17 21.89
C ALA A 51 -0.23 4.32 22.92
N ASP A 52 -0.13 4.67 24.20
CA ASP A 52 -0.83 3.98 25.28
C ASP A 52 -2.36 4.08 25.14
N ALA A 53 -2.88 5.24 24.74
CA ALA A 53 -4.31 5.41 24.47
C ALA A 53 -4.81 4.48 23.34
N VAL A 54 -4.02 4.30 22.28
CA VAL A 54 -4.34 3.36 21.20
C VAL A 54 -4.28 1.90 21.69
N LEU A 55 -3.33 1.57 22.55
CA LEU A 55 -3.22 0.22 23.13
C LEU A 55 -4.37 -0.11 24.08
N GLN A 56 -4.92 0.89 24.75
CA GLN A 56 -6.07 0.76 25.65
C GLN A 56 -7.41 0.54 24.92
N LEU A 57 -7.44 0.64 23.59
CA LEU A 57 -8.65 0.34 22.79
C LEU A 57 -9.13 -1.11 22.98
N GLY A 58 -8.26 -2.01 23.45
CA GLY A 58 -8.59 -3.41 23.73
C GLY A 58 -8.95 -4.21 22.47
N ARG A 59 -8.62 -3.67 21.29
CA ARG A 59 -8.92 -4.26 19.97
C ARG A 59 -7.68 -4.15 19.08
N PRO A 60 -7.50 -5.06 18.12
CA PRO A 60 -6.49 -4.92 17.08
C PRO A 60 -6.58 -3.59 16.35
N VAL A 61 -5.42 -2.98 16.09
CA VAL A 61 -5.31 -1.70 15.38
C VAL A 61 -4.55 -1.95 14.09
N LEU A 62 -5.20 -1.71 12.96
CA LEU A 62 -4.56 -1.79 11.65
C LEU A 62 -4.02 -0.41 11.28
N PHE A 63 -2.70 -0.29 11.27
CA PHE A 63 -2.01 0.87 10.73
C PHE A 63 -1.69 0.63 9.25
N SER A 64 -2.32 1.39 8.36
CA SER A 64 -2.04 1.31 6.92
C SER A 64 -0.99 2.34 6.51
N GLU A 65 0.18 1.85 6.11
CA GLU A 65 1.23 2.63 5.46
C GLU A 65 0.93 2.66 3.95
N GLU A 66 0.14 3.63 3.50
CA GLU A 66 -0.08 3.82 2.06
C GLU A 66 1.03 4.67 1.41
N THR A 67 1.98 5.21 2.18
CA THR A 67 3.01 6.13 1.67
C THR A 67 3.96 5.42 0.71
N LEU A 68 4.23 4.12 0.89
CA LEU A 68 4.95 3.28 -0.08
C LEU A 68 4.25 3.26 -1.46
N ALA A 69 2.92 3.27 -1.50
CA ALA A 69 2.14 3.20 -2.75
C ALA A 69 1.76 4.60 -3.31
N THR A 70 1.46 5.56 -2.45
CA THR A 70 0.90 6.88 -2.81
C THR A 70 1.96 7.99 -2.89
N SER A 71 3.08 7.82 -2.18
CA SER A 71 4.22 8.74 -2.17
C SER A 71 5.49 8.05 -2.65
N ALA A 72 5.35 7.06 -3.54
CA ALA A 72 6.45 6.32 -4.17
C ALA A 72 7.60 7.22 -4.69
N THR A 73 7.34 8.49 -5.00
CA THR A 73 8.37 9.45 -5.45
C THR A 73 9.21 10.07 -4.33
N GLN A 74 8.97 9.70 -3.07
CA GLN A 74 9.66 10.19 -1.87
C GLN A 74 10.31 9.05 -1.08
N LEU A 75 10.36 7.84 -1.66
CA LEU A 75 11.05 6.71 -1.07
C LEU A 75 12.56 6.90 -1.26
N ASP A 76 13.12 7.68 -0.35
CA ASP A 76 14.50 7.51 0.05
C ASP A 76 14.59 6.10 0.68
N TYR A 77 15.40 5.21 0.11
CA TYR A 77 15.58 3.84 0.62
C TYR A 77 16.05 3.83 2.07
N ASP A 78 16.75 4.89 2.51
CA ASP A 78 17.15 5.08 3.90
C ASP A 78 15.94 5.42 4.81
N ARG A 79 14.82 5.85 4.22
CA ARG A 79 13.56 6.13 4.92
C ARG A 79 12.57 4.97 4.92
N ILE A 80 12.69 4.03 3.98
CA ILE A 80 11.81 2.84 3.91
C ILE A 80 11.71 2.09 5.24
N PRO A 81 12.79 1.86 6.02
CA PRO A 81 12.68 1.19 7.30
C PRO A 81 12.26 2.12 8.45
N LEU A 82 12.18 3.45 8.28
CA LEU A 82 11.97 4.35 9.42
C LEU A 82 10.56 4.24 10.01
N VAL A 83 9.54 4.07 9.17
CA VAL A 83 8.16 3.85 9.64
C VAL A 83 8.04 2.55 10.44
N PRO A 84 8.47 1.38 9.93
CA PRO A 84 8.41 0.16 10.71
C PRO A 84 9.29 0.21 11.97
N LEU A 85 10.47 0.85 11.92
CA LEU A 85 11.31 1.04 13.12
C LEU A 85 10.63 1.95 14.15
N ALA A 86 9.96 3.02 13.72
CA ALA A 86 9.21 3.91 14.60
C ALA A 86 8.04 3.17 15.28
N LEU A 87 7.31 2.35 14.52
CA LEU A 87 6.25 1.49 15.04
C LEU A 87 6.81 0.46 16.04
N ALA A 88 7.92 -0.21 15.71
CA ALA A 88 8.56 -1.18 16.59
C ALA A 88 9.03 -0.53 17.89
N ARG A 89 9.55 0.70 17.83
CA ARG A 89 9.96 1.46 19.00
C ARG A 89 8.78 1.85 19.90
N LEU A 90 7.63 2.19 19.32
CA LEU A 90 6.43 2.59 20.08
C LEU A 90 5.69 1.39 20.69
N PHE A 91 5.63 0.26 19.96
CA PHE A 91 4.74 -0.84 20.31
C PHE A 91 5.46 -2.12 20.75
N GLY A 92 6.76 -2.26 20.45
CA GLY A 92 7.58 -3.41 20.81
C GLY A 92 6.98 -4.71 20.28
N ASP A 93 6.97 -5.74 21.13
CA ASP A 93 6.48 -7.09 20.80
C ASP A 93 4.96 -7.14 20.51
N ARG A 94 4.23 -6.04 20.74
CA ARG A 94 2.80 -5.94 20.39
C ARG A 94 2.59 -5.62 18.90
N LEU A 95 3.66 -5.31 18.16
CA LEU A 95 3.60 -5.03 16.74
C LEU A 95 3.57 -6.33 15.93
N GLY A 96 2.45 -6.58 15.25
CA GLY A 96 2.42 -7.45 14.08
C GLY A 96 2.66 -6.63 12.81
N ALA A 97 3.43 -7.16 11.86
CA ALA A 97 3.70 -6.49 10.60
C ALA A 97 3.51 -7.42 9.41
N ALA A 98 2.94 -6.88 8.34
CA ALA A 98 2.76 -7.58 7.08
C ALA A 98 3.05 -6.65 5.90
N ILE A 99 3.64 -7.20 4.84
CA ILE A 99 3.67 -6.56 3.52
C ILE A 99 2.75 -7.36 2.59
N VAL A 100 1.91 -6.63 1.87
CA VAL A 100 0.98 -7.17 0.88
C VAL A 100 1.47 -6.76 -0.49
N LEU A 101 1.93 -7.74 -1.27
CA LEU A 101 2.39 -7.56 -2.63
C LEU A 101 1.23 -7.83 -3.59
N ARG A 102 1.19 -7.11 -4.71
CA ARG A 102 0.28 -7.39 -5.82
C ARG A 102 1.07 -8.05 -6.95
N GLU A 103 0.36 -8.65 -7.90
CA GLU A 103 0.98 -9.12 -9.14
C GLU A 103 1.80 -7.97 -9.75
N PRO A 104 3.11 -8.16 -10.00
CA PRO A 104 4.02 -7.06 -10.29
C PRO A 104 3.61 -6.18 -11.48
N LEU A 105 3.16 -6.77 -12.59
CA LEU A 105 2.83 -6.02 -13.80
C LEU A 105 1.50 -5.25 -13.63
N ALA A 106 0.50 -5.88 -13.03
CA ALA A 106 -0.76 -5.24 -12.65
C ALA A 106 -0.54 -4.10 -11.65
N PHE A 107 0.39 -4.28 -10.71
CA PHE A 107 0.77 -3.23 -9.76
C PHE A 107 1.45 -2.04 -10.46
N ILE A 108 2.39 -2.31 -11.36
CA ILE A 108 3.06 -1.28 -12.17
C ILE A 108 2.04 -0.48 -12.98
N ALA A 109 1.13 -1.16 -13.69
CA ALA A 109 0.07 -0.50 -14.46
C ALA A 109 -0.81 0.39 -13.56
N SER A 110 -1.22 -0.15 -12.39
CA SER A 110 -2.01 0.60 -11.41
C SER A 110 -1.28 1.85 -10.90
N LEU A 111 0.02 1.77 -10.63
CA LEU A 111 0.81 2.90 -10.16
C LEU A 111 1.04 3.96 -11.24
N LEU A 112 1.28 3.55 -12.48
CA LEU A 112 1.44 4.48 -13.62
C LEU A 112 0.17 5.31 -13.82
N LEU A 113 -1.00 4.65 -13.81
CA LEU A 113 -2.30 5.33 -13.88
C LEU A 113 -2.47 6.32 -12.72
N GLN A 114 -2.27 5.86 -11.48
CA GLN A 114 -2.43 6.71 -10.31
C GLN A 114 -1.46 7.92 -10.32
N LYS A 115 -0.21 7.72 -10.76
CA LYS A 115 0.78 8.79 -10.84
C LYS A 115 0.39 9.84 -11.89
N MET A 116 -0.09 9.38 -13.04
CA MET A 116 -0.59 10.27 -14.08
C MET A 116 -1.72 11.15 -13.59
N TRP A 117 -2.68 10.56 -12.88
CA TRP A 117 -3.85 11.29 -12.45
C TRP A 117 -3.64 12.15 -11.20
N SER A 118 -2.66 11.81 -10.35
CA SER A 118 -2.37 12.57 -9.11
C SER A 118 -1.50 13.82 -9.34
N ARG A 119 -0.84 13.95 -10.50
CA ARG A 119 -0.02 15.11 -10.86
C ARG A 119 -0.47 15.74 -12.19
N PRO A 120 -1.70 16.24 -12.29
CA PRO A 120 -2.20 16.84 -13.53
C PRO A 120 -1.46 18.11 -13.94
N HIS A 121 -0.66 18.72 -13.04
CA HIS A 121 -0.01 20.01 -13.26
C HIS A 121 1.51 19.96 -13.09
N SER A 122 2.14 18.77 -13.10
CA SER A 122 3.60 18.72 -13.22
C SER A 122 3.98 19.22 -14.62
N SER A 123 4.62 20.37 -14.65
CA SER A 123 5.02 21.24 -15.77
C SER A 123 5.89 20.62 -16.88
N GLN A 124 5.97 19.29 -16.97
CA GLN A 124 6.56 18.58 -18.11
C GLN A 124 5.53 18.29 -19.21
N ALA A 125 4.23 18.31 -18.92
CA ALA A 125 3.18 18.11 -19.92
C ALA A 125 2.95 19.31 -20.87
N THR A 126 3.56 20.47 -20.59
CA THR A 126 3.31 21.72 -21.32
C THR A 126 4.48 22.23 -22.16
N LYS A 127 5.60 21.49 -22.26
CA LYS A 127 6.83 22.00 -22.93
C LYS A 127 7.07 21.52 -24.36
N THR A 128 6.27 20.60 -24.88
CA THR A 128 6.30 20.22 -26.29
C THR A 128 4.91 20.44 -26.84
N GLY A 129 4.76 21.36 -27.81
CA GLY A 129 3.48 21.75 -28.41
C GLY A 129 2.80 20.66 -29.25
N GLY A 130 2.69 19.44 -28.72
CA GLY A 130 2.09 18.29 -29.35
C GLY A 130 1.67 17.28 -28.29
N GLY A 131 0.37 17.06 -28.17
CA GLY A 131 -0.18 15.90 -27.48
C GLY A 131 -0.05 15.89 -25.96
N TRP A 132 -0.71 14.89 -25.39
CA TRP A 132 -0.82 14.60 -23.98
C TRP A 132 -0.03 13.30 -23.83
N PRO A 133 0.81 13.14 -22.80
CA PRO A 133 1.74 12.02 -22.77
C PRO A 133 0.95 10.70 -22.79
N GLY A 134 1.30 9.83 -23.73
CA GLY A 134 0.72 8.50 -23.84
C GLY A 134 1.29 7.56 -22.78
N PRO A 135 0.68 6.38 -22.59
CA PRO A 135 1.18 5.36 -21.67
C PRO A 135 2.63 4.95 -21.96
N ARG A 136 3.03 4.90 -23.24
CA ARG A 136 4.40 4.55 -23.66
C ARG A 136 5.42 5.63 -23.27
N ASP A 137 5.09 6.92 -23.46
CA ASP A 137 5.99 8.02 -23.12
C ASP A 137 6.32 8.04 -21.62
N ILE A 138 5.30 7.82 -20.79
CA ILE A 138 5.45 7.78 -19.34
C ILE A 138 6.19 6.53 -18.90
N LEU A 139 5.93 5.40 -19.55
CA LEU A 139 6.67 4.17 -19.32
C LEU A 139 8.17 4.34 -19.61
N ASP A 140 8.52 4.86 -20.78
CA ASP A 140 9.90 5.08 -21.21
C ASP A 140 10.62 6.04 -20.26
N LEU A 141 9.95 7.13 -19.85
CA LEU A 141 10.47 8.07 -18.86
C LEU A 141 10.82 7.37 -17.54
N HIS A 142 9.95 6.49 -17.08
CA HIS A 142 10.14 5.75 -15.83
C HIS A 142 11.24 4.69 -15.94
N LEU A 143 11.31 3.95 -17.05
CA LEU A 143 12.37 2.97 -17.31
C LEU A 143 13.75 3.64 -17.40
N ALA A 144 13.86 4.75 -18.14
CA ALA A 144 15.11 5.51 -18.23
C ALA A 144 15.57 6.07 -16.87
N ALA A 145 14.63 6.36 -15.97
CA ALA A 145 14.96 6.76 -14.61
C ALA A 145 15.45 5.58 -13.74
N ALA A 146 15.02 4.36 -14.03
CA ALA A 146 15.49 3.15 -13.36
C ALA A 146 16.99 2.95 -13.52
N ASP A 147 17.50 3.13 -14.74
CA ASP A 147 18.93 3.01 -15.04
C ASP A 147 19.78 4.05 -14.29
N ARG A 148 19.20 5.23 -14.02
CA ARG A 148 19.84 6.31 -13.25
C ARG A 148 19.64 6.20 -11.74
N GLN A 149 18.88 5.21 -11.27
CA GLN A 149 18.51 5.03 -9.87
C GLN A 149 17.86 6.28 -9.23
N ASP A 150 17.10 7.07 -10.00
CA ASP A 150 16.46 8.28 -9.51
C ASP A 150 15.20 7.98 -8.68
N PRO A 151 15.22 8.09 -7.33
CA PRO A 151 14.17 7.61 -6.42
C PRO A 151 12.80 8.29 -6.61
N ARG A 152 12.70 9.30 -7.46
CA ARG A 152 11.45 10.00 -7.78
C ARG A 152 10.55 9.21 -8.74
N PHE A 153 11.00 8.08 -9.26
CA PHE A 153 10.28 7.25 -10.23
C PHE A 153 9.88 5.89 -9.64
N ILE A 154 8.78 5.29 -10.11
CA ILE A 154 8.20 4.09 -9.46
C ILE A 154 9.13 2.86 -9.52
N PHE A 155 9.93 2.73 -10.59
CA PHE A 155 10.87 1.62 -10.78
C PHE A 155 12.16 1.73 -9.94
N THR A 156 12.34 2.86 -9.28
CA THR A 156 13.44 3.05 -8.32
C THR A 156 12.86 3.21 -6.92
N SER A 157 11.63 2.79 -6.71
CA SER A 157 10.96 2.96 -5.43
C SER A 157 9.94 1.85 -5.16
N ALA A 158 8.67 2.07 -5.46
CA ALA A 158 7.56 1.18 -5.12
C ALA A 158 7.64 -0.19 -5.82
N CYS A 159 8.28 -0.27 -7.00
CA CYS A 159 8.43 -1.50 -7.76
C CYS A 159 9.76 -2.22 -7.47
N ARG A 160 10.35 -2.00 -6.29
CA ARG A 160 11.56 -2.70 -5.81
C ARG A 160 11.24 -3.55 -4.60
N TYR A 161 10.43 -4.59 -4.83
CA TYR A 161 9.97 -5.49 -3.77
C TYR A 161 11.15 -6.12 -3.03
N ASP A 162 12.19 -6.51 -3.77
CA ASP A 162 13.48 -6.97 -3.25
C ASP A 162 14.01 -6.06 -2.12
N ARG A 163 14.19 -4.76 -2.41
CA ARG A 163 14.75 -3.78 -1.47
C ARG A 163 13.80 -3.42 -0.34
N ILE A 164 12.51 -3.29 -0.64
CA ILE A 164 11.51 -2.98 0.38
C ILE A 164 11.47 -4.11 1.41
N ILE A 165 11.41 -5.36 0.97
CA ILE A 165 11.36 -6.51 1.86
C ILE A 165 12.66 -6.67 2.63
N GLU A 166 13.82 -6.52 1.99
CA GLU A 166 15.12 -6.52 2.65
C GLU A 166 15.17 -5.48 3.79
N ALA A 167 14.75 -4.24 3.51
CA ALA A 167 14.73 -3.16 4.49
C ALA A 167 13.78 -3.45 5.66
N TYR A 168 12.57 -3.94 5.38
CA TYR A 168 11.59 -4.26 6.42
C TYR A 168 12.02 -5.47 7.27
N ARG A 169 12.60 -6.50 6.66
CA ARG A 169 13.17 -7.65 7.39
C ARG A 169 14.31 -7.22 8.30
N LYS A 170 15.19 -6.33 7.83
CA LYS A 170 16.25 -5.76 8.66
C LYS A 170 15.70 -4.94 9.84
N ALA A 171 14.60 -4.23 9.63
CA ALA A 171 13.97 -3.38 10.64
C ALA A 171 13.18 -4.16 11.70
N LEU A 172 12.41 -5.16 11.27
CA LEU A 172 11.42 -5.86 12.10
C LEU A 172 11.80 -7.30 12.45
N GLY A 173 12.86 -7.81 11.84
CA GLY A 173 13.30 -9.18 12.02
C GLY A 173 12.43 -10.20 11.26
N PRO A 174 12.56 -11.50 11.62
CA PRO A 174 11.91 -12.60 10.89
C PRO A 174 10.39 -12.67 11.09
N GLY A 175 9.81 -11.88 12.01
CA GLY A 175 8.37 -11.84 12.28
C GLY A 175 7.52 -11.12 11.22
N LEU A 176 8.14 -10.56 10.18
CA LEU A 176 7.44 -9.90 9.07
C LEU A 176 6.69 -10.92 8.20
N ALA A 177 5.36 -10.80 8.18
CA ALA A 177 4.53 -11.60 7.28
C ALA A 177 4.56 -11.03 5.84
N LEU A 178 4.52 -11.92 4.85
CA LEU A 178 4.45 -11.58 3.43
C LEU A 178 3.21 -12.23 2.83
N PHE A 179 2.39 -11.42 2.16
CA PHE A 179 1.19 -11.87 1.48
C PHE A 179 1.18 -11.42 0.02
N ALA A 180 0.67 -12.26 -0.87
CA ALA A 180 0.22 -11.85 -2.19
C ALA A 180 -1.25 -11.43 -2.04
N TYR A 181 -1.65 -10.37 -2.73
CA TYR A 181 -2.98 -9.77 -2.63
C TYR A 181 -4.04 -10.64 -3.29
N GLU A 182 -3.77 -11.15 -4.48
CA GLU A 182 -4.72 -11.86 -5.32
C GLU A 182 -5.30 -13.11 -4.64
N PRO A 183 -4.50 -13.96 -3.96
CA PRO A 183 -5.02 -15.13 -3.25
C PRO A 183 -5.69 -14.83 -1.91
N LEU A 184 -5.74 -13.58 -1.46
CA LEU A 184 -6.49 -13.22 -0.25
C LEU A 184 -8.01 -13.24 -0.47
N PHE A 185 -8.44 -13.38 -1.72
CA PHE A 185 -9.85 -13.41 -2.08
C PHE A 185 -10.15 -14.71 -2.84
N ASP A 186 -11.33 -15.29 -2.62
CA ASP A 186 -11.82 -16.37 -3.47
C ASP A 186 -12.42 -15.83 -4.77
N GLU A 187 -12.87 -16.74 -5.65
CA GLU A 187 -13.52 -16.38 -6.93
C GLU A 187 -14.80 -15.57 -6.73
N ARG A 188 -15.43 -15.69 -5.56
CA ARG A 188 -16.62 -14.95 -5.13
C ARG A 188 -16.27 -13.66 -4.38
N ARG A 189 -14.98 -13.31 -4.32
CA ARG A 189 -14.44 -12.13 -3.61
C ARG A 189 -14.68 -12.14 -2.12
N LEU A 190 -14.89 -13.33 -1.55
CA LEU A 190 -14.90 -13.53 -0.11
C LEU A 190 -13.45 -13.58 0.38
N TYR A 191 -13.25 -12.98 1.54
CA TYR A 191 -11.94 -12.90 2.18
C TYR A 191 -11.46 -14.28 2.63
N ARG A 192 -10.27 -14.70 2.20
CA ARG A 192 -9.62 -15.93 2.67
C ARG A 192 -8.92 -15.64 4.00
N HIS A 193 -9.12 -16.52 4.98
CA HIS A 193 -8.80 -16.38 6.42
C HIS A 193 -7.40 -15.86 6.85
N ALA A 194 -6.45 -15.65 5.93
CA ALA A 194 -5.04 -15.42 6.23
C ALA A 194 -4.75 -14.18 7.11
N PHE A 195 -5.43 -13.03 6.95
CA PHE A 195 -5.21 -11.88 7.84
C PHE A 195 -6.01 -11.97 9.12
N SER A 196 -7.10 -12.72 9.15
CA SER A 196 -7.86 -12.95 10.38
C SER A 196 -6.97 -13.66 11.39
N ASP A 197 -6.19 -14.64 10.95
CA ASP A 197 -5.17 -15.30 11.76
C ASP A 197 -4.08 -14.32 12.23
N LEU A 198 -3.59 -13.45 11.34
CA LEU A 198 -2.59 -12.42 11.70
C LEU A 198 -3.11 -11.44 12.75
N LEU A 199 -4.37 -11.00 12.62
CA LEU A 199 -5.00 -10.01 13.49
C LEU A 199 -5.60 -10.65 14.75
N GLY A 200 -5.63 -11.98 14.84
CA GLY A 200 -6.30 -12.72 15.90
C GLY A 200 -7.82 -12.47 15.93
N THR A 201 -8.41 -12.16 14.78
CA THR A 201 -9.85 -11.88 14.65
C THR A 201 -10.58 -13.02 13.97
N ALA A 202 -11.90 -13.05 14.10
CA ALA A 202 -12.72 -13.89 13.24
C ALA A 202 -12.59 -13.45 11.77
N PRO A 203 -12.76 -14.36 10.80
CA PRO A 203 -13.00 -13.99 9.40
C PRO A 203 -14.22 -13.08 9.29
N ALA A 204 -14.17 -12.14 8.35
CA ALA A 204 -15.32 -11.32 8.02
C ALA A 204 -16.38 -12.19 7.32
N ASP A 205 -17.62 -12.08 7.78
CA ASP A 205 -18.77 -12.68 7.11
C ASP A 205 -19.25 -11.73 6.00
N GLY A 206 -19.25 -12.21 4.75
CA GLY A 206 -19.79 -11.49 3.59
C GLY A 206 -18.75 -10.96 2.60
N GLU A 207 -19.24 -10.42 1.49
CA GLU A 207 -18.41 -9.82 0.44
C GLU A 207 -17.76 -8.54 0.94
N ILE A 208 -16.44 -8.42 0.74
CA ILE A 208 -15.74 -7.16 0.99
C ILE A 208 -15.85 -6.30 -0.26
N GLY A 209 -16.39 -5.09 -0.12
CA GLY A 209 -16.45 -4.13 -1.21
C GLY A 209 -15.06 -3.77 -1.74
N HIS A 210 -14.90 -3.73 -3.06
CA HIS A 210 -13.66 -3.28 -3.68
C HIS A 210 -13.57 -1.76 -3.54
N GLU A 211 -12.73 -1.27 -2.64
CA GLU A 211 -12.45 0.16 -2.59
C GLU A 211 -11.48 0.53 -3.73
N ASN A 212 -11.80 1.59 -4.48
CA ASN A 212 -10.94 2.16 -5.52
C ASN A 212 -10.59 1.25 -6.72
N PRO A 213 -11.57 0.58 -7.38
CA PRO A 213 -11.30 -0.14 -8.62
C PRO A 213 -10.92 0.85 -9.75
N SER A 214 -10.07 0.41 -10.67
CA SER A 214 -9.83 1.12 -11.94
C SER A 214 -10.99 0.84 -12.92
N SER A 215 -12.20 1.31 -12.58
CA SER A 215 -13.36 1.20 -13.47
C SER A 215 -13.28 2.21 -14.61
N GLU A 216 -14.09 2.00 -15.66
CA GLU A 216 -14.24 2.95 -16.75
C GLU A 216 -14.70 4.32 -16.24
N ASP A 217 -15.75 4.36 -15.42
CA ASP A 217 -16.22 5.59 -14.76
C ASP A 217 -15.10 6.30 -13.99
N LYS A 218 -14.25 5.52 -13.30
CA LYS A 218 -13.12 6.06 -12.57
C LYS A 218 -12.06 6.65 -13.51
N ARG A 219 -11.77 5.97 -14.63
CA ARG A 219 -10.87 6.49 -15.66
C ARG A 219 -11.40 7.78 -16.27
N LEU A 220 -12.69 7.86 -16.57
CA LEU A 220 -13.34 9.08 -17.10
C LEU A 220 -13.32 10.23 -16.08
N GLU A 221 -13.62 9.94 -14.82
CA GLU A 221 -13.53 10.92 -13.73
C GLU A 221 -12.11 11.47 -13.60
N MET A 222 -11.10 10.58 -13.63
CA MET A 222 -9.70 10.96 -13.47
C MET A 222 -9.14 11.66 -14.72
N ALA A 223 -9.58 11.27 -15.91
CA ALA A 223 -9.34 11.99 -17.15
C ALA A 223 -9.90 13.42 -17.06
N SER A 224 -11.17 13.60 -16.71
CA SER A 224 -11.77 14.92 -16.53
C SER A 224 -10.99 15.80 -15.55
N ARG A 225 -10.54 15.23 -14.41
CA ARG A 225 -9.70 15.96 -13.44
C ARG A 225 -8.33 16.34 -14.01
N TYR A 226 -7.72 15.47 -14.81
CA TYR A 226 -6.40 15.72 -15.41
C TYR A 226 -6.44 16.89 -16.41
N LEU A 227 -7.52 16.98 -17.17
CA LEU A 227 -7.70 17.98 -18.23
C LEU A 227 -8.28 19.28 -17.77
N GLY A 228 -8.89 19.25 -16.59
CA GLY A 228 -9.53 20.40 -16.02
C GLY A 228 -10.92 20.65 -16.60
N ARG A 229 -11.55 21.67 -16.04
CA ARG A 229 -12.99 21.93 -16.19
C ARG A 229 -13.43 22.36 -17.60
N GLN A 230 -12.49 22.67 -18.49
CA GLN A 230 -12.77 23.16 -19.83
C GLN A 230 -12.66 22.06 -20.90
N ALA A 231 -12.26 20.85 -20.53
CA ALA A 231 -12.17 19.73 -21.47
C ALA A 231 -13.56 19.32 -21.94
N ASP A 232 -13.72 19.18 -23.25
CA ASP A 232 -14.97 18.66 -23.81
C ASP A 232 -15.09 17.13 -23.56
N PRO A 233 -16.32 16.57 -23.63
CA PRO A 233 -16.52 15.14 -23.39
C PRO A 233 -15.75 14.21 -24.34
N GLN A 234 -15.53 14.62 -25.60
CA GLN A 234 -14.82 13.81 -26.59
C GLN A 234 -13.33 13.71 -26.26
N GLN A 235 -12.73 14.81 -25.82
CA GLN A 235 -11.37 14.88 -25.31
C GLN A 235 -11.15 13.98 -24.09
N ILE A 236 -12.12 13.97 -23.15
CA ILE A 236 -12.08 13.08 -21.97
C ILE A 236 -12.11 11.61 -22.41
N LEU A 237 -13.00 11.25 -23.35
CA LEU A 237 -13.11 9.89 -23.89
C LEU A 237 -11.83 9.45 -24.61
N GLN A 238 -11.28 10.30 -25.48
CA GLN A 238 -10.05 10.02 -26.21
C GLN A 238 -8.87 9.79 -25.25
N PHE A 239 -8.76 10.62 -24.21
CA PHE A 239 -7.71 10.45 -23.21
C PHE A 239 -7.89 9.18 -22.39
N ALA A 240 -9.10 8.90 -21.89
CA ALA A 240 -9.36 7.68 -21.14
C ALA A 240 -9.08 6.43 -21.99
N ALA A 241 -9.43 6.45 -23.27
CA ALA A 241 -9.17 5.38 -24.23
C ALA A 241 -7.67 5.16 -24.47
N ALA A 242 -6.88 6.24 -24.61
CA ALA A 242 -5.43 6.15 -24.79
C ALA A 242 -4.71 5.45 -23.63
N TRP A 243 -5.34 5.38 -22.46
CA TRP A 243 -4.82 4.73 -21.26
C TRP A 243 -5.50 3.39 -20.93
N ALA A 244 -6.51 2.98 -21.70
CA ALA A 244 -7.24 1.73 -21.48
C ALA A 244 -6.36 0.49 -21.70
N ASP A 245 -5.49 0.55 -22.70
CA ASP A 245 -4.60 -0.56 -23.10
C ASP A 245 -3.31 -0.61 -22.28
N LEU A 246 -3.17 0.22 -21.24
CA LEU A 246 -1.96 0.23 -20.41
C LEU A 246 -1.60 -1.17 -19.85
N PRO A 247 -2.55 -1.99 -19.34
CA PRO A 247 -2.22 -3.34 -18.88
C PRO A 247 -1.58 -4.21 -19.97
N ASP A 248 -2.08 -4.13 -21.21
CA ASP A 248 -1.53 -4.88 -22.35
C ASP A 248 -0.16 -4.34 -22.76
N ILE A 249 0.01 -3.02 -22.77
CA ILE A 249 1.30 -2.38 -23.01
C ILE A 249 2.34 -2.84 -21.99
N VAL A 250 1.98 -2.86 -20.70
CA VAL A 250 2.88 -3.25 -19.61
C VAL A 250 3.26 -4.73 -19.67
N THR A 251 2.31 -5.61 -20.01
CA THR A 251 2.54 -7.06 -20.08
C THR A 251 3.32 -7.50 -21.31
N GLN A 252 3.22 -6.74 -22.41
CA GLN A 252 3.93 -7.04 -23.67
C GLN A 252 5.30 -6.33 -23.77
N ASP A 253 5.60 -5.35 -22.92
CA ASP A 253 6.90 -4.67 -22.92
C ASP A 253 7.98 -5.53 -22.26
N SER A 254 8.83 -6.14 -23.10
CA SER A 254 9.94 -7.00 -22.64
C SER A 254 10.89 -6.34 -21.63
N ARG A 255 11.06 -5.01 -21.66
CA ARG A 255 11.92 -4.31 -20.70
C ARG A 255 11.30 -4.28 -19.32
N LEU A 256 9.97 -4.13 -19.26
CA LEU A 256 9.22 -4.21 -18.01
C LEU A 256 9.16 -5.61 -17.44
N VAL A 257 8.94 -6.61 -18.30
CA VAL A 257 8.96 -8.01 -17.87
C VAL A 257 10.32 -8.33 -17.26
N ALA A 258 11.42 -8.00 -17.95
CA ALA A 258 12.77 -8.21 -17.43
C ALA A 258 13.05 -7.43 -16.13
N TYR A 259 12.54 -6.20 -16.01
CA TYR A 259 12.62 -5.41 -14.78
C TYR A 259 11.86 -6.09 -13.62
N ALA A 260 10.63 -6.54 -13.87
CA ALA A 260 9.79 -7.18 -12.87
C ALA A 260 10.37 -8.54 -12.44
N GLU A 261 10.90 -9.33 -13.37
CA GLU A 261 11.62 -10.57 -13.07
C GLU A 261 12.78 -10.34 -12.09
N ARG A 262 13.56 -9.28 -12.33
CA ARG A 262 14.73 -8.94 -11.53
C ARG A 262 14.39 -8.48 -10.11
N HIS A 263 13.30 -7.73 -9.93
CA HIS A 263 13.05 -6.99 -8.69
C HIS A 263 11.78 -7.36 -7.94
N CYS A 264 10.82 -7.99 -8.61
CA CYS A 264 9.46 -8.20 -8.07
C CYS A 264 9.04 -9.66 -8.06
N MET A 265 9.31 -10.42 -9.13
CA MET A 265 8.71 -11.74 -9.32
C MET A 265 9.15 -12.74 -8.24
N THR A 266 10.43 -12.78 -7.87
CA THR A 266 10.90 -13.69 -6.82
C THR A 266 10.26 -13.39 -5.46
N PRO A 267 10.28 -12.12 -4.95
CA PRO A 267 9.55 -11.76 -3.75
C PRO A 267 8.04 -12.02 -3.82
N TYR A 268 7.41 -11.74 -4.97
CA TYR A 268 5.99 -12.00 -5.16
C TYR A 268 5.66 -13.50 -5.11
N ALA A 269 6.46 -14.34 -5.76
CA ALA A 269 6.30 -15.79 -5.70
C ALA A 269 6.50 -16.35 -4.29
N GLU A 270 7.38 -15.76 -3.48
CA GLU A 270 7.52 -16.08 -2.06
C GLU A 270 6.23 -15.76 -1.30
N ALA A 271 5.70 -14.56 -1.48
CA ALA A 271 4.46 -14.11 -0.84
C ALA A 271 3.24 -14.93 -1.29
N LEU A 272 3.19 -15.32 -2.57
CA LEU A 272 2.16 -16.18 -3.14
C LEU A 272 2.13 -17.54 -2.42
N ARG A 273 3.28 -18.23 -2.36
CA ARG A 273 3.40 -19.51 -1.65
C ARG A 273 3.01 -19.39 -0.17
N ALA A 274 3.45 -18.33 0.50
CA ALA A 274 3.10 -18.10 1.90
C ALA A 274 1.58 -17.91 2.10
N THR A 275 0.94 -17.18 1.19
CA THR A 275 -0.50 -16.90 1.23
C THR A 275 -1.32 -18.15 0.94
N GLU A 276 -0.95 -18.92 -0.09
CA GLU A 276 -1.61 -20.18 -0.45
C GLU A 276 -1.46 -21.23 0.65
N ALA A 277 -0.28 -21.33 1.25
CA ALA A 277 -0.05 -22.22 2.39
C ALA A 277 -0.97 -21.88 3.57
N LEU A 278 -1.26 -20.59 3.82
CA LEU A 278 -2.21 -20.17 4.84
C LEU A 278 -3.66 -20.43 4.42
N ALA A 279 -4.04 -20.11 3.18
CA ALA A 279 -5.39 -20.35 2.67
C ALA A 279 -5.77 -21.84 2.64
N SER A 280 -4.78 -22.74 2.48
CA SER A 280 -4.99 -24.18 2.49
C SER A 280 -5.13 -24.79 3.89
N ARG A 281 -4.80 -24.04 4.96
CA ARG A 281 -5.02 -24.50 6.33
C ARG A 281 -6.51 -24.52 6.59
N ARG A 282 -7.06 -25.69 6.92
CA ARG A 282 -8.44 -25.76 7.44
C ARG A 282 -8.54 -24.83 8.66
N PRO A 283 -9.63 -24.05 8.80
CA PRO A 283 -9.86 -23.28 9.99
C PRO A 283 -9.69 -24.21 11.19
N ARG A 284 -8.92 -23.79 12.21
CA ARG A 284 -8.87 -24.52 13.47
C ARG A 284 -10.28 -24.53 14.04
N ALA A 285 -11.01 -25.61 13.78
CA ALA A 285 -12.24 -25.98 14.47
C ALA A 285 -11.86 -26.41 15.90
N ASP A 286 -11.26 -25.51 16.68
CA ASP A 286 -11.05 -25.66 18.12
C ASP A 286 -10.43 -24.39 18.71
N LEU A 287 -11.28 -23.39 18.94
CA LEU A 287 -11.18 -22.58 20.16
C LEU A 287 -12.46 -22.81 20.95
N GLY A 288 -12.64 -24.08 21.34
CA GLY A 288 -13.59 -24.45 22.35
C GLY A 288 -13.37 -23.65 23.62
N ARG A 289 -14.48 -23.20 24.21
CA ARG A 289 -14.73 -23.20 25.65
C ARG A 289 -13.50 -22.82 26.49
N ARG A 290 -13.25 -21.53 26.67
CA ARG A 290 -12.63 -21.10 27.92
C ARG A 290 -13.57 -21.53 29.05
N ARG A 291 -13.12 -22.54 29.78
CA ARG A 291 -13.71 -23.00 31.04
C ARG A 291 -14.02 -21.78 31.90
N ALA A 292 -15.29 -21.62 32.26
CA ALA A 292 -15.63 -21.00 33.52
C ALA A 292 -14.94 -21.85 34.60
N ILE A 293 -13.85 -21.31 35.15
CA ILE A 293 -13.30 -21.77 36.41
C ILE A 293 -14.03 -20.92 37.44
N GLY A 294 -14.77 -21.61 38.33
CA GLY A 294 -15.43 -21.00 39.47
C GLY A 294 -14.45 -20.45 40.51
#